data_AF-A0A150GBG2-F1
#
_entry.id   AF-A0A150GBG2-F1
#
_cell.length_a   1.000
_cell.length_b   1.000
_cell.length_c   1.000
_cell.angle_alpha   90.00
_cell.angle_beta   90.00
_cell.angle_gamma   90.00
#
_symmetry.space_group_name_H-M   'P 1'
#
loop_
_entity.id
_entity.type
_entity.pdbx_description
1 polymer ?
#
loop_
_entity_poly.entity_id
_entity_poly.type
_entity_poly.pdbx_seq_one_letter_code
_entity_poly.pdbx_strand_id
1 'polypeptide(L)'
;MKKEVKPTPEHGTASPSELLKVAIIHVQYYIIITRLPVAYPDVITKLSGIVSAATGAESTIAFAYSCFFPEQPSGGQARAQLLGALLVPCATVAVCLAVWTLSARETAVPLEGKLGSGSKQRAGALTTPPPTRSSSRSFRRRMSSKLSRIAHSLSDSFNRSRLMGKLARLDEAMGVRQQLGLVFIIAVFILYPGWAQAALSVFACYLIDDRSGPFPDQQQATWRYGYWIRDMAQECYSGVHLSLYVPIGIAAVILVCFGPPIGSFALLWRHQGKLDRPDVQRRYGFLYARYKEKYYWWESVLMLEELVLVAVEVFGRSLPEVSHQILLMLAAFIAISVVNMTCAPVRNHTIILLEFLSLGVLSLTVTLSLYFVVSDNLAIRPAMAVGLIILVMNTALLLGFMGLLLRHSWDKLRNRAARLLNYIVNTMAVGLIIVIMNTALLLGFMGLLLRHHWDKLRNRAARLLNYIVNTVRGTAERNSVTSEASAGDSA
;
A
#
# COMPACT_ATOMS: atom_id res chain seq x y z
N MET A 1 -43.15 -25.39 -26.59
CA MET A 1 -41.82 -24.83 -26.28
C MET A 1 -41.96 -23.74 -25.24
N LYS A 2 -41.70 -24.06 -23.95
CA LYS A 2 -41.60 -23.05 -22.89
C LYS A 2 -40.31 -22.26 -23.16
N LYS A 3 -40.43 -20.98 -23.53
CA LYS A 3 -39.29 -20.06 -23.50
C LYS A 3 -38.84 -19.97 -22.04
N GLU A 4 -37.64 -20.48 -21.75
CA GLU A 4 -36.94 -20.12 -20.51
C GLU A 4 -36.83 -18.61 -20.48
N VAL A 5 -37.58 -18.00 -19.58
CA VAL A 5 -37.39 -16.60 -19.21
C VAL A 5 -36.06 -16.56 -18.48
N LYS A 6 -35.00 -16.17 -19.20
CA LYS A 6 -33.70 -15.83 -18.62
C LYS A 6 -33.98 -14.78 -17.52
N PRO A 7 -33.59 -15.00 -16.26
CA PRO A 7 -33.88 -14.07 -15.19
C PRO A 7 -33.35 -12.70 -15.58
N THR A 8 -34.22 -11.69 -15.49
CA THR A 8 -33.83 -10.28 -15.59
C THR A 8 -32.67 -10.06 -14.62
N PRO A 9 -31.54 -9.46 -15.06
CA PRO A 9 -30.43 -9.23 -14.17
C PRO A 9 -30.95 -8.36 -13.02
N GLU A 10 -30.89 -8.89 -11.80
CA GLU A 10 -31.01 -8.08 -10.58
C GLU A 10 -30.25 -6.77 -10.81
N HIS A 11 -30.79 -5.64 -10.35
CA HIS A 11 -30.07 -4.37 -10.31
C HIS A 11 -28.76 -4.57 -9.57
N GLY A 12 -27.73 -4.94 -10.33
CA GLY A 12 -26.46 -5.40 -9.83
C GLY A 12 -25.81 -4.19 -9.18
N THR A 13 -25.86 -4.14 -7.85
CA THR A 13 -25.11 -3.14 -7.10
C THR A 13 -23.64 -3.18 -7.57
N ALA A 14 -23.07 -2.02 -7.88
CA ALA A 14 -21.72 -1.91 -8.40
C ALA A 14 -20.72 -2.61 -7.48
N SER A 15 -19.81 -3.40 -8.04
CA SER A 15 -18.79 -4.06 -7.22
C SER A 15 -17.83 -3.02 -6.65
N PRO A 16 -17.35 -3.17 -5.40
CA PRO A 16 -16.31 -2.29 -4.84
C PRO A 16 -15.05 -2.20 -5.72
N SER A 17 -14.69 -3.28 -6.42
CA SER A 17 -13.54 -3.28 -7.32
C SER A 17 -13.74 -2.36 -8.53
N GLU A 18 -14.96 -2.27 -9.04
CA GLU A 18 -15.32 -1.41 -10.18
C GLU A 18 -15.29 0.06 -9.78
N LEU A 19 -15.85 0.39 -8.62
CA LEU A 19 -15.81 1.74 -8.05
C LEU A 19 -14.37 2.20 -7.77
N LEU A 20 -13.54 1.33 -7.20
CA LEU A 20 -12.12 1.62 -6.96
C LEU A 20 -11.38 1.89 -8.28
N LYS A 21 -11.69 1.10 -9.32
CA LYS A 21 -11.08 1.27 -10.64
C LYS A 21 -11.42 2.61 -11.29
N VAL A 22 -12.69 3.05 -11.22
CA VAL A 22 -13.09 4.38 -11.70
C VAL A 22 -12.35 5.49 -10.96
N ALA A 23 -12.18 5.36 -9.63
CA ALA A 23 -11.43 6.34 -8.85
C ALA A 23 -9.95 6.39 -9.24
N ILE A 24 -9.32 5.23 -9.47
CA ILE A 24 -7.92 5.15 -9.94
C ILE A 24 -7.79 5.82 -11.31
N ILE A 25 -8.68 5.53 -12.26
CA ILE A 25 -8.64 6.13 -13.61
C ILE A 25 -8.80 7.66 -13.52
N HIS A 26 -9.75 8.15 -12.71
CA HIS A 26 -9.92 9.60 -12.50
C HIS A 26 -8.64 10.25 -11.97
N VAL A 27 -8.00 9.61 -10.98
CA VAL A 27 -6.73 10.06 -10.44
C VAL A 27 -5.63 10.08 -11.51
N GLN A 28 -5.49 9.01 -12.30
CA GLN A 28 -4.47 8.91 -13.35
C GLN A 28 -4.63 10.05 -14.35
N TYR A 29 -5.86 10.30 -14.82
CA TYR A 29 -6.15 11.39 -15.75
C TYR A 29 -5.90 12.77 -15.13
N TYR A 30 -6.23 12.97 -13.85
CA TYR A 30 -5.90 14.20 -13.12
C TYR A 30 -4.39 14.43 -13.01
N ILE A 31 -3.60 13.38 -12.75
CA ILE A 31 -2.13 13.45 -12.74
C ILE A 31 -1.61 13.87 -14.12
N ILE A 32 -2.13 13.30 -15.21
CA ILE A 32 -1.75 13.68 -16.57
C ILE A 32 -2.02 15.17 -16.82
N ILE A 33 -3.19 15.69 -16.43
CA ILE A 33 -3.52 17.12 -16.58
C ILE A 33 -2.56 18.00 -15.78
N THR A 34 -2.29 17.63 -14.53
CA THR A 34 -1.40 18.44 -13.65
C THR A 34 0.08 18.37 -14.01
N ARG A 35 0.46 17.48 -14.94
CA ARG A 35 1.82 17.44 -15.53
C ARG A 35 1.99 18.37 -16.72
N LEU A 36 0.92 18.96 -17.24
CA LEU A 36 1.02 20.00 -18.28
C LEU A 36 1.90 21.16 -17.77
N PRO A 37 2.67 21.83 -18.64
CA PRO A 37 3.57 22.93 -18.29
C PRO A 37 2.79 24.23 -18.01
N VAL A 38 1.86 24.17 -17.06
CA VAL A 38 1.01 25.28 -16.62
C VAL A 38 1.47 25.70 -15.23
N ALA A 39 1.51 27.01 -14.98
CA ALA A 39 1.81 27.58 -13.67
C ALA A 39 0.63 27.41 -12.70
N TYR A 40 0.33 26.17 -12.32
CA TYR A 40 -0.74 25.84 -11.38
C TYR A 40 -0.46 26.44 -9.99
N PRO A 41 -1.48 26.96 -9.29
CA PRO A 41 -1.34 27.36 -7.89
C PRO A 41 -0.84 26.21 -6.99
N ASP A 42 -0.08 26.56 -5.95
CA ASP A 42 0.53 25.60 -5.00
C ASP A 42 -0.43 24.57 -4.41
N VAL A 43 -1.71 24.93 -4.29
CA VAL A 43 -2.73 24.04 -3.73
C VAL A 43 -3.00 22.84 -4.66
N ILE A 44 -2.98 23.07 -5.99
CA ILE A 44 -3.16 22.01 -7.00
C ILE A 44 -1.90 21.14 -7.05
N THR A 45 -0.71 21.74 -7.04
CA THR A 45 0.55 21.00 -7.15
C THR A 45 0.78 20.11 -5.92
N LYS A 46 0.42 20.57 -4.70
CA LYS A 46 0.45 19.74 -3.48
C LYS A 46 -0.51 18.56 -3.55
N LEU A 47 -1.75 18.75 -4.01
CA LEU A 47 -2.71 17.66 -4.16
C LEU A 47 -2.19 16.63 -5.17
N SER A 48 -1.72 17.09 -6.34
CA SER A 48 -1.14 16.21 -7.36
C SER A 48 0.04 15.42 -6.82
N GLY A 49 0.91 16.02 -5.99
CA GLY A 49 2.01 15.31 -5.33
C GLY A 49 1.54 14.17 -4.42
N ILE A 50 0.54 14.42 -3.57
CA ILE A 50 -0.05 13.39 -2.68
C ILE A 50 -0.69 12.25 -3.49
N VAL A 51 -1.45 12.62 -4.51
CA VAL A 51 -2.19 11.68 -5.36
C VAL A 51 -1.26 10.85 -6.25
N SER A 52 -0.16 11.45 -6.72
CA SER A 52 0.90 10.76 -7.47
C SER A 52 1.63 9.74 -6.59
N ALA A 53 1.94 10.09 -5.35
CA ALA A 53 2.55 9.16 -4.40
C ALA A 53 1.65 7.95 -4.13
N ALA A 54 0.33 8.16 -4.03
CA ALA A 54 -0.64 7.08 -3.80
C ALA A 54 -0.77 6.10 -4.97
N THR A 55 -0.51 6.55 -6.20
CA THR A 55 -0.57 5.72 -7.41
C THR A 55 0.78 5.16 -7.84
N GLY A 56 1.86 5.49 -7.13
CA GLY A 56 3.22 5.14 -7.54
C GLY A 56 3.68 5.87 -8.79
N ALA A 57 2.97 6.92 -9.21
CA ALA A 57 3.36 7.78 -10.31
C ALA A 57 4.53 8.69 -9.85
N GLU A 58 5.54 8.82 -10.70
CA GLU A 58 6.63 9.78 -10.51
C GLU A 58 6.04 11.19 -10.33
N SER A 59 6.45 11.88 -9.26
CA SER A 59 6.09 13.27 -9.01
C SER A 59 7.33 14.02 -8.57
N THR A 60 7.65 15.09 -9.29
CA THR A 60 8.75 16.03 -8.98
C THR A 60 8.69 16.57 -7.56
N ILE A 61 7.52 16.51 -6.90
CA ILE A 61 7.28 16.99 -5.54
C ILE A 61 7.43 15.87 -4.50
N ALA A 62 7.03 14.63 -4.82
CA ALA A 62 7.09 13.52 -3.88
C ALA A 62 8.45 12.82 -3.89
N PHE A 63 9.01 12.56 -5.08
CA PHE A 63 10.36 12.00 -5.25
C PHE A 63 10.83 12.13 -6.72
N ALA A 64 12.08 12.55 -6.91
CA ALA A 64 12.77 12.49 -8.19
C ALA A 64 14.01 11.60 -8.08
N TYR A 65 14.28 10.78 -9.09
CA TYR A 65 15.43 9.88 -9.08
C TYR A 65 16.76 10.63 -9.20
N SER A 66 16.77 11.79 -9.86
CA SER A 66 17.92 12.70 -9.92
C SER A 66 18.39 13.14 -8.53
N CYS A 67 17.47 13.29 -7.56
CA CYS A 67 17.80 13.70 -6.19
C CYS A 67 18.62 12.65 -5.41
N PHE A 68 18.68 11.39 -5.85
CA PHE A 68 19.60 10.40 -5.26
C PHE A 68 21.06 10.61 -5.67
N PHE A 69 21.31 11.39 -6.74
CA PHE A 69 22.63 11.64 -7.29
C PHE A 69 22.85 13.14 -7.54
N PRO A 70 22.80 13.99 -6.50
CA PRO A 70 22.85 15.46 -6.65
C PRO A 70 24.20 15.96 -7.22
N GLU A 71 25.28 15.22 -6.99
CA GLU A 71 26.65 15.58 -7.43
C GLU A 71 26.90 15.32 -8.92
N GLN A 72 25.98 14.67 -9.64
CA GLN A 72 26.14 14.41 -11.07
C GLN A 72 25.83 15.69 -11.88
N PRO A 73 26.51 15.90 -13.03
CA PRO A 73 26.13 16.94 -13.97
C PRO A 73 24.71 16.70 -14.52
N SER A 74 24.11 17.73 -15.13
CA SER A 74 22.74 17.70 -15.65
C SER A 74 22.41 16.47 -16.49
N GLY A 75 23.30 16.07 -17.41
CA GLY A 75 23.11 14.86 -18.22
C GLY A 75 23.14 13.56 -17.42
N GLY A 76 23.95 13.49 -16.35
CA GLY A 76 23.96 12.36 -15.42
C GLY A 76 22.67 12.27 -14.61
N GLN A 77 22.14 13.41 -14.16
CA GLN A 77 20.86 13.51 -13.47
C GLN A 77 19.69 13.13 -14.39
N ALA A 78 19.68 13.60 -15.64
CA ALA A 78 18.69 13.25 -16.65
C ALA A 78 18.67 11.74 -16.94
N ARG A 79 19.87 11.13 -17.05
CA ARG A 79 20.01 9.68 -17.20
C ARG A 79 19.47 8.91 -16.00
N ALA A 80 19.80 9.33 -14.78
CA ALA A 80 19.27 8.72 -13.56
C ALA A 80 17.74 8.82 -13.50
N GLN A 81 17.19 9.97 -13.90
CA GLN A 81 15.74 10.19 -13.99
C GLN A 81 15.08 9.22 -14.98
N LEU A 82 15.58 9.12 -16.21
CA LEU A 82 15.02 8.23 -17.23
C LEU A 82 15.12 6.75 -16.81
N LEU A 83 16.28 6.32 -16.32
CA LEU A 83 16.48 4.93 -15.90
C LEU A 83 15.61 4.58 -14.70
N GLY A 84 15.50 5.46 -13.70
CA GLY A 84 14.60 5.27 -12.57
C GLY A 84 13.16 5.12 -13.03
N ALA A 85 12.69 6.01 -13.91
CA ALA A 85 11.33 6.00 -14.43
C ALA A 85 11.00 4.71 -15.22
N LEU A 86 11.98 4.13 -15.93
CA LEU A 86 11.80 2.89 -16.68
C LEU A 86 11.97 1.63 -15.81
N LEU A 87 12.86 1.63 -14.81
CA LEU A 87 13.21 0.43 -14.03
C LEU A 87 12.42 0.27 -12.74
N VAL A 88 12.02 1.36 -12.07
CA VAL A 88 11.30 1.27 -10.79
C VAL A 88 9.95 0.57 -10.93
N PRO A 89 9.14 0.76 -11.98
CA PRO A 89 7.93 -0.04 -12.17
C PRO A 89 8.21 -1.55 -12.20
N CYS A 90 9.28 -1.99 -12.90
CA CYS A 90 9.73 -3.38 -12.88
C CYS A 90 10.11 -3.85 -11.47
N ALA A 91 10.88 -3.04 -10.75
CA ALA A 91 11.32 -3.36 -9.39
C ALA A 91 10.12 -3.46 -8.43
N THR A 92 9.17 -2.52 -8.51
CA THR A 92 7.94 -2.52 -7.71
C THR A 92 7.12 -3.77 -7.97
N VAL A 93 6.92 -4.14 -9.25
CA VAL A 93 6.23 -5.39 -9.61
C VAL A 93 6.97 -6.60 -9.05
N ALA A 94 8.30 -6.67 -9.22
CA ALA A 94 9.10 -7.78 -8.71
C ALA A 94 9.04 -7.92 -7.19
N VAL A 95 9.10 -6.80 -6.45
CA VAL A 95 8.96 -6.76 -4.99
C VAL A 95 7.56 -7.17 -4.56
N CYS A 96 6.51 -6.66 -5.21
CA CYS A 96 5.13 -7.06 -4.93
C CYS A 96 4.94 -8.57 -5.12
N LEU A 97 5.46 -9.13 -6.21
CA LEU A 97 5.42 -10.57 -6.47
C LEU A 97 6.21 -11.35 -5.42
N ALA A 98 7.42 -10.89 -5.07
CA ALA A 98 8.26 -11.53 -4.05
C ALA A 98 7.57 -11.56 -2.67
N VAL A 99 7.05 -10.42 -2.21
CA VAL A 99 6.29 -10.31 -0.96
C VAL A 99 5.08 -11.25 -0.99
N TRP A 100 4.36 -11.31 -2.11
CA TRP A 100 3.22 -12.22 -2.24
C TRP A 100 3.63 -13.69 -2.18
N THR A 101 4.73 -14.08 -2.84
CA THR A 101 5.24 -15.46 -2.77
C THR A 101 5.69 -15.87 -1.37
N LEU A 102 6.30 -14.95 -0.62
CA LEU A 102 6.75 -15.21 0.75
C LEU A 102 5.55 -15.37 1.68
N SER A 103 4.55 -14.49 1.56
CA SER A 103 3.30 -14.59 2.34
C SER A 103 2.52 -15.88 2.03
N ALA A 104 2.51 -16.33 0.77
CA ALA A 104 1.83 -17.56 0.37
C ALA A 104 2.56 -18.83 0.85
N ARG A 105 3.87 -18.76 1.11
CA ARG A 105 4.65 -19.87 1.68
C ARG A 105 4.42 -20.04 3.18
N GLU A 106 4.20 -18.95 3.91
CA GLU A 106 3.94 -19.01 5.36
C GLU A 106 2.57 -19.61 5.70
N THR A 107 1.58 -19.52 4.80
CA THR A 107 0.27 -20.15 4.98
C THR A 107 0.26 -21.63 4.59
N ALA A 108 1.25 -22.11 3.83
CA ALA A 108 1.39 -23.49 3.37
C ALA A 108 2.24 -24.36 4.31
N VAL A 109 2.12 -24.20 5.64
CA VAL A 109 2.69 -25.15 6.59
C VAL A 109 1.86 -26.45 6.54
N PRO A 110 2.46 -27.60 6.22
CA PRO A 110 1.73 -28.87 6.20
C PRO A 110 1.23 -29.20 7.60
N LEU A 111 -0.08 -29.38 7.74
CA LEU A 111 -0.68 -30.09 8.87
C LEU A 111 -0.38 -31.59 8.72
N GLU A 112 0.89 -31.97 8.86
CA GLU A 112 1.27 -33.38 8.99
C GLU A 112 1.11 -33.82 10.46
N GLY A 113 -0.04 -34.47 10.71
CA GLY A 113 -0.15 -35.69 11.50
C GLY A 113 0.26 -35.66 12.97
N LYS A 114 -0.73 -35.55 13.87
CA LYS A 114 -0.75 -36.34 15.13
C LYS A 114 -2.17 -36.82 15.46
N LEU A 115 -2.55 -37.90 14.80
CA LEU A 115 -3.44 -38.93 15.32
C LEU A 115 -2.67 -40.26 15.15
N GLY A 116 -2.28 -40.89 16.25
CA GLY A 116 -1.56 -42.17 16.19
C GLY A 116 -0.67 -42.44 17.40
N SER A 117 -1.26 -43.11 18.39
CA SER A 117 -0.60 -43.81 19.50
C SER A 117 0.44 -44.83 19.02
N GLY A 118 1.54 -45.02 19.77
CA GLY A 118 2.50 -46.10 19.50
C GLY A 118 3.80 -45.99 20.27
N SER A 119 3.84 -46.58 21.47
CA SER A 119 5.04 -46.87 22.27
C SER A 119 6.11 -47.66 21.49
N LYS A 120 7.39 -47.29 21.61
CA LYS A 120 8.55 -48.20 21.85
C LYS A 120 9.92 -47.48 21.95
N GLN A 121 10.52 -47.60 23.13
CA GLN A 121 11.94 -47.87 23.47
C GLN A 121 13.13 -47.28 22.66
N ARG A 122 13.84 -46.34 23.33
CA ARG A 122 15.22 -46.42 23.88
C ARG A 122 16.36 -47.11 23.10
N ALA A 123 17.38 -46.32 22.71
CA ALA A 123 18.85 -46.51 22.79
C ALA A 123 19.49 -45.41 21.90
N GLY A 124 20.62 -44.74 22.14
CA GLY A 124 21.69 -44.75 23.12
C GLY A 124 22.89 -44.00 22.50
N ALA A 125 23.40 -42.98 23.21
CA ALA A 125 24.75 -42.36 23.17
C ALA A 125 25.46 -42.00 21.82
N LEU A 126 25.94 -40.76 21.69
CA LEU A 126 27.38 -40.41 21.91
C LEU A 126 27.65 -38.89 21.86
N THR A 127 28.42 -38.41 22.84
CA THR A 127 28.87 -37.05 23.12
C THR A 127 30.26 -36.76 22.50
N THR A 128 30.56 -35.52 22.12
CA THR A 128 31.89 -34.82 22.23
C THR A 128 31.87 -33.38 21.63
N PRO A 129 32.80 -32.46 21.98
CA PRO A 129 32.49 -31.09 22.48
C PRO A 129 32.81 -29.93 21.51
N PRO A 130 32.54 -28.65 21.88
CA PRO A 130 32.67 -27.50 20.97
C PRO A 130 34.01 -26.75 21.13
N PRO A 131 34.46 -25.99 20.11
CA PRO A 131 35.42 -24.92 20.33
C PRO A 131 34.72 -23.55 20.39
N THR A 132 35.19 -22.78 21.37
CA THR A 132 34.90 -21.39 21.66
C THR A 132 35.56 -20.46 20.64
N ARG A 133 34.86 -19.41 20.20
CA ARG A 133 35.46 -18.12 19.86
C ARG A 133 34.45 -16.98 19.98
N SER A 134 34.78 -16.07 20.88
CA SER A 134 34.25 -14.72 21.13
C SER A 134 34.54 -13.84 19.88
N SER A 135 34.07 -12.61 19.66
CA SER A 135 33.40 -11.55 20.40
C SER A 135 33.01 -10.51 19.32
N SER A 136 31.72 -10.29 19.02
CA SER A 136 31.22 -9.08 18.30
C SER A 136 29.67 -9.05 18.16
N ARG A 137 28.91 -9.69 19.06
CA ARG A 137 27.45 -9.92 18.86
C ARG A 137 26.55 -9.36 19.96
N SER A 138 27.06 -8.55 20.89
CA SER A 138 26.27 -8.09 22.04
C SER A 138 25.37 -6.88 21.73
N PHE A 139 25.73 -6.02 20.77
CA PHE A 139 24.91 -4.82 20.48
C PHE A 139 23.76 -5.11 19.48
N ARG A 140 24.03 -5.90 18.43
CA ARG A 140 23.03 -6.22 17.38
C ARG A 140 21.90 -7.15 17.87
N ARG A 141 22.13 -7.95 18.93
CA ARG A 141 21.12 -8.88 19.49
C ARG A 141 20.08 -8.19 20.40
N ARG A 142 20.43 -7.10 21.09
CA ARG A 142 19.48 -6.42 21.97
C ARG A 142 18.42 -5.62 21.21
N MET A 143 18.76 -5.01 20.07
CA MET A 143 17.82 -4.25 19.24
C MET A 143 16.91 -5.16 18.40
N SER A 144 17.43 -6.29 17.92
CA SER A 144 16.66 -7.32 17.19
C SER A 144 15.60 -8.01 18.07
N SER A 145 15.88 -8.23 19.37
CA SER A 145 14.97 -8.98 20.25
C SER A 145 13.71 -8.23 20.72
N LYS A 146 13.69 -6.89 20.58
CA LYS A 146 12.51 -6.06 20.89
C LYS A 146 11.67 -5.81 19.63
N LEU A 147 12.31 -5.55 18.48
CA LEU A 147 11.63 -5.45 17.19
C LEU A 147 11.01 -6.79 16.77
N SER A 148 11.66 -7.93 17.03
CA SER A 148 11.08 -9.24 16.74
C SER A 148 9.88 -9.57 17.63
N ARG A 149 9.87 -9.16 18.90
CA ARG A 149 8.72 -9.38 19.79
C ARG A 149 7.52 -8.50 19.46
N ILE A 150 7.75 -7.28 19.00
CA ILE A 150 6.69 -6.39 18.50
C ILE A 150 6.17 -6.90 17.14
N ALA A 151 7.05 -7.33 16.23
CA ALA A 151 6.68 -7.94 14.96
C ALA A 151 5.91 -9.26 15.15
N HIS A 152 6.33 -10.12 16.09
CA HIS A 152 5.61 -11.35 16.42
C HIS A 152 4.28 -11.06 17.11
N SER A 153 4.19 -10.09 18.04
CA SER A 153 2.92 -9.74 18.69
C SER A 153 1.91 -9.09 17.73
N LEU A 154 2.38 -8.32 16.74
CA LEU A 154 1.53 -7.75 15.69
C LEU A 154 1.12 -8.82 14.67
N SER A 155 2.04 -9.72 14.28
CA SER A 155 1.76 -10.85 13.40
C SER A 155 0.76 -11.84 14.00
N ASP A 156 0.87 -12.16 15.29
CA ASP A 156 -0.01 -13.13 15.97
C ASP A 156 -1.44 -12.57 16.21
N SER A 157 -1.56 -11.25 16.36
CA SER A 157 -2.86 -10.56 16.40
C SER A 157 -3.50 -10.46 15.01
N PHE A 158 -2.69 -10.32 13.95
CA PHE A 158 -3.14 -10.26 12.56
C PHE A 158 -3.59 -11.62 12.01
N ASN A 159 -2.90 -12.70 12.40
CA ASN A 159 -3.15 -14.07 11.92
C ASN A 159 -4.45 -14.72 12.44
N ARG A 160 -5.03 -14.22 13.54
CA ARG A 160 -6.25 -14.81 14.13
C ARG A 160 -7.57 -14.31 13.53
N SER A 161 -7.54 -13.38 12.57
CA SER A 161 -8.77 -12.91 11.94
C SER A 161 -9.33 -14.00 11.03
N ARG A 162 -10.57 -14.45 11.29
CA ARG A 162 -11.35 -15.34 10.38
C ARG A 162 -11.52 -14.76 8.96
N LEU A 163 -11.10 -13.51 8.74
CA LEU A 163 -10.96 -12.84 7.46
C LEU A 163 -9.78 -13.40 6.65
N MET A 164 -8.62 -13.61 7.27
CA MET A 164 -7.55 -14.38 6.64
C MET A 164 -8.00 -15.81 6.39
N GLY A 165 -8.79 -16.42 7.26
CA GLY A 165 -9.39 -17.73 6.94
C GLY A 165 -10.37 -17.74 5.74
N LYS A 166 -10.95 -16.60 5.33
CA LYS A 166 -11.82 -16.50 4.14
C LYS A 166 -11.07 -16.02 2.90
N LEU A 167 -10.13 -15.09 3.06
CA LEU A 167 -9.19 -14.67 2.02
C LEU A 167 -8.24 -15.82 1.68
N ALA A 168 -7.70 -16.55 2.66
CA ALA A 168 -6.93 -17.78 2.49
C ALA A 168 -7.73 -18.93 1.89
N ARG A 169 -9.06 -19.00 2.11
CA ARG A 169 -9.93 -19.97 1.40
C ARG A 169 -10.23 -19.56 -0.05
N LEU A 170 -10.26 -18.26 -0.35
CA LEU A 170 -10.33 -17.72 -1.71
C LEU A 170 -8.99 -17.85 -2.43
N ASP A 171 -7.88 -17.69 -1.71
CA ASP A 171 -6.51 -17.95 -2.14
C ASP A 171 -6.26 -19.45 -2.32
N GLU A 172 -6.78 -20.33 -1.44
CA GLU A 172 -6.69 -21.80 -1.57
C GLU A 172 -7.37 -22.30 -2.86
N ALA A 173 -8.39 -21.58 -3.34
CA ALA A 173 -9.08 -21.92 -4.58
C ALA A 173 -8.32 -21.49 -5.85
N MET A 174 -7.25 -20.69 -5.73
CA MET A 174 -6.45 -20.21 -6.85
C MET A 174 -4.98 -20.55 -6.64
N GLY A 175 -4.39 -21.34 -7.55
CA GLY A 175 -2.96 -21.68 -7.42
C GLY A 175 -2.09 -20.41 -7.38
N VAL A 176 -0.98 -20.43 -6.62
CA VAL A 176 -0.06 -19.29 -6.44
C VAL A 176 0.34 -18.63 -7.77
N ARG A 177 0.52 -19.43 -8.84
CA ARG A 177 0.82 -18.92 -10.20
C ARG A 177 -0.29 -18.01 -10.77
N GLN A 178 -1.55 -18.28 -10.45
CA GLN A 178 -2.70 -17.49 -10.92
C GLN A 178 -2.81 -16.18 -10.13
N GLN A 179 -2.60 -16.22 -8.82
CA GLN A 179 -2.58 -15.03 -7.96
C GLN A 179 -1.45 -14.07 -8.37
N LEU A 180 -0.24 -14.60 -8.59
CA LEU A 180 0.89 -13.81 -9.09
C LEU A 180 0.58 -13.17 -10.44
N GLY A 181 -0.10 -13.91 -11.34
CA GLY A 181 -0.55 -13.36 -12.61
C GLY A 181 -1.54 -12.19 -12.45
N LEU A 182 -2.49 -12.30 -11.52
CA LEU A 182 -3.45 -11.22 -11.23
C LEU A 182 -2.76 -9.99 -10.64
N VAL A 183 -1.88 -10.17 -9.66
CA VAL A 183 -1.10 -9.09 -9.05
C VAL A 183 -0.22 -8.40 -10.09
N PHE A 184 0.45 -9.18 -10.95
CA PHE A 184 1.25 -8.66 -12.06
C PHE A 184 0.40 -7.78 -12.99
N ILE A 185 -0.75 -8.28 -13.43
CA ILE A 185 -1.66 -7.53 -14.31
C ILE A 185 -2.06 -6.22 -13.63
N ILE A 186 -2.60 -6.25 -12.41
CA ILE A 186 -3.05 -5.05 -11.69
C ILE A 186 -1.91 -4.04 -11.52
N ALA A 187 -0.70 -4.48 -11.18
CA ALA A 187 0.44 -3.60 -11.01
C ALA A 187 0.83 -2.92 -12.33
N VAL A 188 0.82 -3.66 -13.45
CA VAL A 188 1.06 -3.08 -14.78
C VAL A 188 0.02 -2.00 -15.10
N PHE A 189 -1.26 -2.23 -14.81
CA PHE A 189 -2.32 -1.23 -15.03
C PHE A 189 -2.13 0.06 -14.24
N ILE A 190 -1.79 -0.06 -12.95
CA ILE A 190 -1.65 1.11 -12.08
C ILE A 190 -0.44 1.95 -12.52
N LEU A 191 0.67 1.29 -12.88
CA LEU A 191 1.94 1.93 -13.21
C LEU A 191 2.04 2.38 -14.68
N TYR A 192 1.12 1.90 -15.54
CA TYR A 192 1.12 2.13 -16.98
C TYR A 192 1.30 3.60 -17.41
N PRO A 193 0.52 4.59 -16.93
CA PRO A 193 0.66 5.97 -17.39
C PRO A 193 2.05 6.55 -17.12
N GLY A 194 2.62 6.32 -15.93
CA GLY A 194 3.98 6.77 -15.60
C GLY A 194 5.03 6.09 -16.47
N TRP A 195 4.83 4.81 -16.76
CA TRP A 195 5.76 4.01 -17.54
C TRP A 195 5.74 4.38 -19.03
N ALA A 196 4.54 4.62 -19.59
CA ALA A 196 4.34 5.13 -20.93
C ALA A 196 4.90 6.56 -21.08
N GLN A 197 4.71 7.42 -20.07
CA GLN A 197 5.28 8.77 -20.07
C GLN A 197 6.80 8.72 -20.15
N ALA A 198 7.44 7.85 -19.35
CA ALA A 198 8.89 7.69 -19.37
C ALA A 198 9.39 7.21 -20.74
N ALA A 199 8.72 6.22 -21.35
CA ALA A 199 9.06 5.70 -22.67
C ALA A 199 8.94 6.78 -23.77
N LEU A 200 7.83 7.53 -23.80
CA LEU A 200 7.60 8.57 -24.80
C LEU A 200 8.50 9.80 -24.59
N SER A 201 8.90 10.11 -23.35
CA SER A 201 9.75 11.27 -23.03
C SER A 201 11.13 11.26 -23.70
N VAL A 202 11.59 10.08 -24.16
CA VAL A 202 12.83 9.96 -24.94
C VAL A 202 12.72 10.70 -26.28
N PHE A 203 11.52 10.77 -26.86
CA PHE A 203 11.29 11.38 -28.17
C PHE A 203 10.80 12.83 -28.09
N ALA A 204 10.69 13.38 -26.87
CA ALA A 204 10.16 14.71 -26.64
C ALA A 204 11.28 15.75 -26.86
N CYS A 205 11.18 16.51 -27.94
CA CYS A 205 12.21 17.44 -28.40
C CYS A 205 11.64 18.85 -28.51
N TYR A 206 12.36 19.85 -28.02
CA TYR A 206 11.93 21.24 -28.00
C TYR A 206 12.87 22.13 -28.81
N LEU A 207 12.31 22.98 -29.67
CA LEU A 207 13.08 24.00 -30.40
C LEU A 207 13.33 25.17 -29.46
N ILE A 208 14.61 25.43 -29.16
CA ILE A 208 15.01 26.52 -28.25
C ILE A 208 15.06 27.83 -29.03
N ASP A 209 15.82 27.86 -30.12
CA ASP A 209 16.04 29.05 -30.92
C ASP A 209 15.49 28.86 -32.35
N ASP A 210 14.64 29.80 -32.79
CA ASP A 210 13.97 29.79 -34.10
C ASP A 210 14.49 30.87 -35.07
N ARG A 211 15.46 31.67 -34.62
CA ARG A 211 16.05 32.86 -35.27
C ARG A 211 15.06 33.98 -35.60
N SER A 212 13.85 33.95 -35.04
CA SER A 212 12.83 34.99 -35.29
C SER A 212 12.92 36.18 -34.33
N GLY A 213 13.67 36.02 -33.23
CA GLY A 213 13.79 37.01 -32.17
C GLY A 213 14.66 38.23 -32.49
N PRO A 214 14.65 39.26 -31.62
CA PRO A 214 15.33 40.53 -31.84
C PRO A 214 16.86 40.45 -31.88
N PHE A 215 17.45 39.33 -31.44
CA PHE A 215 18.90 39.10 -31.42
C PHE A 215 19.26 37.74 -32.07
N PRO A 216 19.18 37.62 -33.40
CA PRO A 216 19.39 36.36 -34.10
C PRO A 216 20.83 35.82 -33.96
N ASP A 217 21.83 36.69 -33.76
CA ASP A 217 23.23 36.28 -33.59
C ASP A 217 23.50 35.62 -32.23
N GLN A 218 22.64 35.85 -31.24
CA GLN A 218 22.73 35.21 -29.91
C GLN A 218 21.99 33.85 -29.87
N GLN A 219 21.22 33.54 -30.91
CA GLN A 219 20.44 32.32 -31.04
C GLN A 219 21.28 31.20 -31.65
N GLN A 220 22.05 30.53 -30.79
CA GLN A 220 23.02 29.50 -31.19
C GLN A 220 22.43 28.09 -31.18
N ALA A 221 21.38 27.83 -30.40
CA ALA A 221 20.75 26.53 -30.22
C ALA A 221 19.71 26.23 -31.31
N THR A 222 20.16 26.20 -32.57
CA THR A 222 19.29 26.19 -33.77
C THR A 222 19.21 24.82 -34.47
N TRP A 223 19.43 23.74 -33.73
CA TRP A 223 19.37 22.39 -34.28
C TRP A 223 17.97 22.07 -34.85
N ARG A 224 17.92 21.54 -36.07
CA ARG A 224 16.68 21.32 -36.84
C ARG A 224 15.62 20.50 -36.11
N TYR A 225 16.04 19.51 -35.32
CA TYR A 225 15.13 18.62 -34.60
C TYR A 225 14.90 19.03 -33.13
N GLY A 226 15.45 20.16 -32.70
CA GLY A 226 15.39 20.64 -31.32
C GLY A 226 16.32 19.90 -30.36
N TYR A 227 16.15 20.15 -29.07
CA TYR A 227 16.95 19.58 -27.99
C TYR A 227 16.07 18.68 -27.12
N TRP A 228 16.66 17.64 -26.56
CA TRP A 228 15.91 16.64 -25.82
C TRP A 228 15.40 17.22 -24.49
N ILE A 229 14.09 17.16 -24.25
CA ILE A 229 13.46 17.85 -23.10
C ILE A 229 14.03 17.41 -21.75
N ARG A 230 14.46 16.15 -21.61
CA ARG A 230 15.06 15.66 -20.36
C ARG A 230 16.52 16.07 -20.19
N ASP A 231 17.26 16.30 -21.28
CA ASP A 231 18.65 16.77 -21.26
C ASP A 231 18.88 17.74 -22.42
N MET A 232 18.63 19.03 -22.17
CA MET A 232 18.72 20.07 -23.19
C MET A 232 20.15 20.31 -23.69
N ALA A 233 21.17 19.69 -23.08
CA ALA A 233 22.53 19.70 -23.61
C ALA A 233 22.72 18.75 -24.82
N GLN A 234 21.73 17.89 -25.10
CA GLN A 234 21.76 16.92 -26.19
C GLN A 234 20.86 17.36 -27.34
N GLU A 235 21.44 17.39 -28.54
CA GLU A 235 20.71 17.57 -29.80
C GLU A 235 19.81 16.37 -30.10
N CYS A 236 18.58 16.63 -30.53
CA CYS A 236 17.66 15.55 -30.86
C CYS A 236 18.09 14.77 -32.11
N TYR A 237 18.03 13.43 -32.04
CA TYR A 237 18.44 12.51 -33.11
C TYR A 237 19.88 12.71 -33.63
N SER A 238 20.77 13.21 -32.78
CA SER A 238 22.21 13.34 -33.05
C SER A 238 23.02 12.74 -31.90
N GLY A 239 24.30 12.46 -32.14
CA GLY A 239 25.27 12.02 -31.12
C GLY A 239 24.80 10.87 -30.21
N VAL A 240 24.89 11.10 -28.90
CA VAL A 240 24.53 10.12 -27.85
C VAL A 240 23.02 9.87 -27.82
N HIS A 241 22.22 10.90 -28.10
CA HIS A 241 20.77 10.76 -28.11
C HIS A 241 20.31 9.74 -29.16
N LEU A 242 20.82 9.82 -30.38
CA LEU A 242 20.49 8.86 -31.43
C LEU A 242 21.07 7.46 -31.18
N SER A 243 22.33 7.37 -30.77
CA SER A 243 23.04 6.08 -30.68
C SER A 243 22.63 5.24 -29.47
N LEU A 244 22.30 5.88 -28.34
CA LEU A 244 22.00 5.19 -27.08
C LEU A 244 20.52 5.31 -26.70
N TYR A 245 20.00 6.52 -26.61
CA TYR A 245 18.69 6.76 -26.00
C TYR A 245 17.54 6.42 -26.93
N VAL A 246 17.61 6.77 -28.21
CA VAL A 246 16.56 6.46 -29.20
C VAL A 246 16.26 4.95 -29.29
N PRO A 247 17.25 4.03 -29.42
CA PRO A 247 17.00 2.59 -29.40
C PRO A 247 16.34 2.10 -28.10
N ILE A 248 16.77 2.63 -26.93
CA ILE A 248 16.16 2.33 -25.64
C ILE A 248 14.70 2.81 -25.61
N GLY A 249 14.44 4.01 -26.11
CA GLY A 249 13.10 4.57 -26.24
C GLY A 249 12.21 3.74 -27.15
N ILE A 250 12.71 3.28 -28.30
CA ILE A 250 11.95 2.43 -29.24
C ILE A 250 11.57 1.12 -28.56
N ALA A 251 12.55 0.46 -27.91
CA ALA A 251 12.31 -0.76 -27.18
C ALA A 251 11.30 -0.54 -26.04
N ALA A 252 11.42 0.56 -25.29
CA ALA A 252 10.49 0.93 -24.23
C ALA A 252 9.07 1.18 -24.76
N VAL A 253 8.90 1.89 -25.88
CA VAL A 253 7.58 2.14 -26.48
C VAL A 253 6.92 0.82 -26.93
N ILE A 254 7.66 -0.06 -27.61
CA ILE A 254 7.13 -1.35 -28.04
C ILE A 254 6.69 -2.19 -26.83
N LEU A 255 7.56 -2.30 -25.81
CA LEU A 255 7.32 -3.18 -24.66
C LEU A 255 6.31 -2.61 -23.66
N VAL A 256 6.31 -1.30 -23.43
CA VAL A 256 5.56 -0.65 -22.35
C VAL A 256 4.30 0.06 -22.86
N CYS A 257 4.35 0.76 -23.99
CA CYS A 257 3.16 1.44 -24.53
C CYS A 257 2.25 0.45 -25.26
N PHE A 258 2.80 -0.41 -26.11
CA PHE A 258 1.98 -1.33 -26.92
C PHE A 258 1.89 -2.74 -26.33
N GLY A 259 2.90 -3.18 -25.56
CA GLY A 259 2.93 -4.50 -24.93
C GLY A 259 1.70 -4.79 -24.04
N PRO A 260 1.36 -3.94 -23.06
CA PRO A 260 0.19 -4.15 -22.20
C PRO A 260 -1.16 -4.18 -22.94
N PRO A 261 -1.53 -3.23 -23.82
CA PRO A 261 -2.82 -3.28 -24.50
C PRO A 261 -2.94 -4.47 -25.46
N ILE A 262 -1.87 -4.77 -26.22
CA ILE A 262 -1.84 -5.93 -27.13
C ILE A 262 -1.86 -7.24 -26.32
N GLY A 263 -1.10 -7.31 -25.23
CA GLY A 263 -1.06 -8.48 -24.34
C GLY A 263 -2.42 -8.76 -23.70
N SER A 264 -3.07 -7.73 -23.16
CA SER A 264 -4.44 -7.83 -22.62
C SER A 264 -5.43 -8.28 -23.69
N PHE A 265 -5.36 -7.72 -24.90
CA PHE A 265 -6.24 -8.06 -26.01
C PHE A 265 -6.04 -9.51 -26.45
N ALA A 266 -4.79 -9.90 -26.73
CA ALA A 266 -4.43 -11.23 -27.19
C ALA A 266 -4.81 -12.32 -26.17
N LEU A 267 -4.63 -12.02 -24.87
CA LEU A 267 -5.01 -12.91 -23.78
C LEU A 267 -6.52 -13.17 -23.77
N LEU A 268 -7.33 -12.12 -23.89
CA LEU A 268 -8.79 -12.26 -23.91
C LEU A 268 -9.30 -12.88 -25.21
N TRP A 269 -8.72 -12.49 -26.35
CA TRP A 269 -9.04 -13.04 -27.67
C TRP A 269 -8.83 -14.56 -27.70
N ARG A 270 -7.71 -15.05 -27.15
CA ARG A 270 -7.41 -16.48 -27.05
C ARG A 270 -8.43 -17.25 -26.20
N HIS A 271 -9.08 -16.59 -25.25
CA HIS A 271 -10.03 -17.18 -24.32
C HIS A 271 -11.49 -16.79 -24.58
N GLN A 272 -11.80 -16.10 -25.69
CA GLN A 272 -13.12 -15.53 -25.98
C GLN A 272 -14.27 -16.55 -25.88
N GLY A 273 -14.08 -17.76 -26.43
CA GLY A 273 -15.11 -18.81 -26.39
C GLY A 273 -15.30 -19.50 -25.03
N LYS A 274 -14.57 -19.08 -23.99
CA LYS A 274 -14.58 -19.67 -22.64
C LYS A 274 -14.71 -18.62 -21.53
N LEU A 275 -15.08 -17.38 -21.87
CA LEU A 275 -15.18 -16.26 -20.92
C LEU A 275 -16.23 -16.49 -19.82
N ASP A 276 -17.26 -17.30 -20.07
CA ASP A 276 -18.28 -17.62 -19.06
C ASP A 276 -17.85 -18.75 -18.10
N ARG A 277 -16.68 -19.37 -18.31
CA ARG A 277 -16.19 -20.42 -17.41
C ARG A 277 -15.71 -19.79 -16.09
N PRO A 278 -16.09 -20.36 -14.93
CA PRO A 278 -15.72 -19.80 -13.62
C PRO A 278 -14.20 -19.71 -13.40
N ASP A 279 -13.42 -20.63 -13.98
CA ASP A 279 -11.95 -20.62 -13.87
C ASP A 279 -11.33 -19.43 -14.62
N VAL A 280 -11.87 -19.09 -15.79
CA VAL A 280 -11.42 -17.95 -16.62
C VAL A 280 -11.84 -16.65 -15.96
N GLN A 281 -13.06 -16.60 -15.42
CA GLN A 281 -13.59 -15.43 -14.71
C GLN A 281 -12.82 -15.13 -13.41
N ARG A 282 -12.39 -16.15 -12.67
CA ARG A 282 -11.53 -15.95 -11.49
C ARG A 282 -10.17 -15.35 -11.86
N ARG A 283 -9.57 -15.80 -12.97
CA ARG A 283 -8.21 -15.40 -13.36
C ARG A 283 -8.14 -14.07 -14.10
N TYR A 284 -9.07 -13.84 -15.02
CA TYR A 284 -9.05 -12.71 -15.94
C TYR A 284 -10.25 -11.77 -15.78
N GLY A 285 -11.16 -12.06 -14.85
CA GLY A 285 -12.36 -11.25 -14.62
C GLY A 285 -12.08 -9.78 -14.32
N PHE A 286 -10.90 -9.45 -13.77
CA PHE A 286 -10.46 -8.06 -13.60
C PHE A 286 -10.44 -7.27 -14.91
N LEU A 287 -10.14 -7.94 -16.04
CA LEU A 287 -10.04 -7.32 -17.37
C LEU A 287 -11.40 -7.15 -18.06
N TYR A 288 -12.34 -8.09 -17.89
CA TYR A 288 -13.56 -8.10 -18.71
C TYR A 288 -14.88 -8.12 -17.95
N ALA A 289 -14.92 -8.51 -16.66
CA ALA A 289 -16.17 -8.81 -15.96
C ALA A 289 -17.10 -7.60 -15.81
N ARG A 290 -16.55 -6.38 -15.80
CA ARG A 290 -17.30 -5.12 -15.70
C ARG A 290 -18.00 -4.71 -17.01
N TYR A 291 -17.58 -5.28 -18.14
CA TYR A 291 -18.03 -4.89 -19.48
C TYR A 291 -19.15 -5.80 -19.99
N LYS A 292 -19.92 -5.29 -20.95
CA LYS A 292 -20.87 -6.10 -21.72
C LYS A 292 -20.09 -7.10 -22.57
N GLU A 293 -20.69 -8.25 -22.87
CA GLU A 293 -20.03 -9.35 -23.62
C GLU A 293 -19.49 -8.88 -24.99
N LYS A 294 -20.19 -7.95 -25.66
CA LYS A 294 -19.73 -7.35 -26.93
C LYS A 294 -18.40 -6.58 -26.80
N TYR A 295 -18.11 -6.04 -25.62
CA TYR A 295 -16.96 -5.17 -25.34
C TYR A 295 -15.99 -5.83 -24.35
N TYR A 296 -15.82 -7.15 -24.40
CA TYR A 296 -14.97 -7.89 -23.47
C TYR A 296 -13.50 -7.40 -23.46
N TRP A 297 -13.02 -6.82 -24.56
CA TRP A 297 -11.67 -6.31 -24.77
C TRP A 297 -11.51 -4.81 -24.47
N TRP A 298 -12.54 -4.15 -23.94
CA TRP A 298 -12.56 -2.69 -23.72
C TRP A 298 -11.43 -2.20 -22.80
N GLU A 299 -10.92 -3.08 -21.95
CA GLU A 299 -9.79 -2.75 -21.10
C GLU A 299 -8.53 -2.36 -21.90
N SER A 300 -8.30 -3.00 -23.06
CA SER A 300 -7.22 -2.60 -23.96
C SER A 300 -7.49 -1.23 -24.60
N VAL A 301 -8.75 -0.87 -24.82
CA VAL A 301 -9.13 0.47 -25.31
C VAL A 301 -8.82 1.53 -24.26
N LEU A 302 -9.16 1.28 -22.99
CA LEU A 302 -8.84 2.22 -21.90
C LEU A 302 -7.34 2.52 -21.80
N MET A 303 -6.48 1.49 -21.94
CA MET A 303 -5.02 1.71 -21.97
C MET A 303 -4.58 2.54 -23.18
N LEU A 304 -5.23 2.39 -24.34
CA LEU A 304 -4.92 3.17 -25.54
C LEU A 304 -5.42 4.62 -25.41
N GLU A 305 -6.60 4.84 -24.82
CA GLU A 305 -7.11 6.17 -24.48
C GLU A 305 -6.16 6.89 -23.52
N GLU A 306 -5.69 6.20 -22.48
CA GLU A 306 -4.69 6.71 -21.56
C GLU A 306 -3.35 7.02 -22.26
N LEU A 307 -2.90 6.15 -23.18
CA LEU A 307 -1.71 6.39 -23.99
C LEU A 307 -1.83 7.65 -24.83
N VAL A 308 -3.00 7.92 -25.42
CA VAL A 308 -3.26 9.14 -26.20
C VAL A 308 -3.13 10.37 -25.30
N LEU A 309 -3.72 10.35 -24.09
CA LEU A 309 -3.60 11.46 -23.15
C LEU A 309 -2.14 11.71 -22.73
N VAL A 310 -1.40 10.64 -22.41
CA VAL A 310 0.04 10.73 -22.10
C VAL A 310 0.85 11.23 -23.30
N ALA A 311 0.52 10.82 -24.52
CA ALA A 311 1.18 11.31 -25.72
C ALA A 311 0.97 12.81 -25.93
N VAL A 312 -0.26 13.32 -25.73
CA VAL A 312 -0.54 14.76 -25.78
C VAL A 312 0.19 15.51 -24.67
N GLU A 313 0.28 14.94 -23.47
CA GLU A 313 1.05 15.49 -22.35
C GLU A 313 2.55 15.60 -22.68
N VAL A 314 3.14 14.53 -23.23
CA VAL A 314 4.59 14.46 -23.53
C VAL A 314 4.94 15.32 -24.75
N PHE A 315 4.32 15.05 -25.90
CA PHE A 315 4.66 15.73 -27.14
C PHE A 315 4.14 17.16 -27.20
N GLY A 316 3.06 17.47 -26.47
CA GLY A 316 2.54 18.83 -26.40
C GLY A 316 3.53 19.83 -25.80
N ARG A 317 4.52 19.38 -25.02
CA ARG A 317 5.63 20.24 -24.55
C ARG A 317 6.54 20.75 -25.67
N SER A 318 6.47 20.12 -26.85
CA SER A 318 7.20 20.51 -28.05
C SER A 318 6.50 21.62 -28.83
N LEU A 319 5.25 21.97 -28.46
CA LEU A 319 4.50 23.03 -29.09
C LEU A 319 5.01 24.41 -28.64
N PRO A 320 4.98 25.42 -29.53
CA PRO A 320 5.48 26.75 -29.21
C PRO A 320 4.66 27.45 -28.12
N GLU A 321 3.35 27.17 -28.04
CA GLU A 321 2.46 27.76 -27.04
C GLU A 321 1.75 26.69 -26.21
N VAL A 322 1.70 26.90 -24.90
CA VAL A 322 1.02 26.00 -23.95
C VAL A 322 -0.51 25.99 -24.16
N SER A 323 -1.08 27.07 -24.68
CA SER A 323 -2.50 27.20 -25.03
C SER A 323 -2.95 26.09 -25.99
N HIS A 324 -2.18 25.86 -27.05
CA HIS A 324 -2.42 24.83 -28.05
C HIS A 324 -2.36 23.42 -27.43
N GLN A 325 -1.42 23.17 -26.51
CA GLN A 325 -1.33 21.90 -25.79
C GLN A 325 -2.58 21.63 -24.94
N ILE A 326 -3.08 22.63 -24.19
CA ILE A 326 -4.30 22.50 -23.38
C ILE A 326 -5.52 22.23 -24.26
N LEU A 327 -5.65 22.92 -25.40
CA LEU A 327 -6.74 22.71 -26.34
C LEU A 327 -6.70 21.31 -26.97
N LEU A 328 -5.53 20.80 -27.32
CA LEU A 328 -5.38 19.42 -27.79
C LEU A 328 -5.73 18.39 -26.70
N MET A 329 -5.34 18.65 -25.45
CA MET A 329 -5.73 17.81 -24.31
C MET A 329 -7.25 17.81 -24.13
N LEU A 330 -7.89 18.97 -24.22
CA LEU A 330 -9.35 19.10 -24.15
C LEU A 330 -10.04 18.34 -25.28
N ALA A 331 -9.54 18.48 -26.51
CA ALA A 331 -10.06 17.75 -27.67
C ALA A 331 -9.95 16.23 -27.48
N ALA A 332 -8.83 15.75 -26.93
CA ALA A 332 -8.65 14.33 -26.61
C ALA A 332 -9.64 13.85 -25.55
N PHE A 333 -9.85 14.59 -24.46
CA PHE A 333 -10.86 14.25 -23.45
C PHE A 333 -12.28 14.23 -24.00
N ILE A 334 -12.65 15.18 -24.87
CA ILE A 334 -13.95 15.20 -25.52
C ILE A 334 -14.11 13.98 -26.43
N ALA A 335 -13.12 13.66 -27.26
CA ALA A 335 -13.15 12.49 -28.14
C ALA A 335 -13.29 11.18 -27.32
N ILE A 336 -12.51 11.01 -26.27
CA ILE A 336 -12.57 9.86 -25.34
C ILE A 336 -13.95 9.78 -24.67
N SER A 337 -14.52 10.92 -24.25
CA SER A 337 -15.86 10.98 -23.65
C SER A 337 -16.94 10.55 -24.64
N VAL A 338 -16.86 11.01 -25.89
CA VAL A 338 -17.78 10.61 -26.97
C VAL A 338 -17.67 9.10 -27.25
N VAL A 339 -16.45 8.56 -27.38
CA VAL A 339 -16.24 7.12 -27.62
C VAL A 339 -16.82 6.29 -26.46
N ASN A 340 -16.47 6.63 -25.22
CA ASN A 340 -16.95 5.90 -24.04
C ASN A 340 -18.47 5.98 -23.87
N MET A 341 -19.09 7.14 -24.14
CA MET A 341 -20.55 7.31 -24.01
C MET A 341 -21.32 6.63 -25.14
N THR A 342 -20.81 6.70 -26.39
CA THR A 342 -21.47 6.07 -27.55
C THR A 342 -21.37 4.55 -27.51
N CYS A 343 -20.21 4.00 -27.11
CA CYS A 343 -20.04 2.57 -26.96
C CYS A 343 -20.74 2.02 -25.70
N ALA A 344 -20.81 2.81 -24.63
CA ALA A 344 -21.37 2.45 -23.32
C ALA A 344 -20.98 1.01 -22.90
N PRO A 345 -19.67 0.74 -22.79
CA PRO A 345 -19.13 -0.63 -22.72
C PRO A 345 -19.43 -1.31 -21.38
N VAL A 346 -19.59 -0.54 -20.31
CA VAL A 346 -19.83 -1.03 -18.96
C VAL A 346 -21.26 -1.54 -18.78
N ARG A 347 -21.44 -2.56 -17.94
CA ARG A 347 -22.77 -3.15 -17.67
C ARG A 347 -23.60 -2.32 -16.67
N ASN A 348 -22.96 -1.73 -15.67
CA ASN A 348 -23.63 -1.05 -14.56
C ASN A 348 -23.88 0.44 -14.84
N HIS A 349 -25.13 0.89 -14.76
CA HIS A 349 -25.52 2.29 -14.95
C HIS A 349 -24.87 3.25 -13.96
N THR A 350 -24.70 2.87 -12.69
CA THR A 350 -24.03 3.72 -11.71
C THR A 350 -22.58 3.97 -12.12
N ILE A 351 -21.87 2.93 -12.58
CA ILE A 351 -20.49 3.07 -13.03
C ILE A 351 -20.40 3.96 -14.28
N ILE A 352 -21.30 3.78 -15.26
CA ILE A 352 -21.37 4.64 -16.45
C ILE A 352 -21.54 6.12 -16.05
N LEU A 353 -22.44 6.40 -15.09
CA LEU A 353 -22.66 7.77 -14.61
C LEU A 353 -21.41 8.34 -13.92
N LEU A 354 -20.71 7.55 -13.11
CA LEU A 354 -19.48 7.98 -12.44
C LEU A 354 -18.34 8.23 -13.43
N GLU A 355 -18.21 7.41 -14.48
CA GLU A 355 -17.24 7.61 -15.56
C GLU A 355 -17.56 8.89 -16.34
N PHE A 356 -18.83 9.13 -16.66
CA PHE A 356 -19.27 10.37 -17.30
C PHE A 356 -18.98 11.60 -16.45
N LEU A 357 -19.34 11.55 -15.15
CA LEU A 357 -19.09 12.65 -14.22
C LEU A 357 -17.59 12.91 -14.07
N SER A 358 -16.78 11.85 -14.01
CA SER A 358 -15.32 11.92 -14.00
C SER A 358 -14.76 12.63 -15.23
N LEU A 359 -15.12 12.18 -16.43
CA LEU A 359 -14.66 12.79 -17.68
C LEU A 359 -15.16 14.24 -17.81
N GLY A 360 -16.36 14.55 -17.34
CA GLY A 360 -16.90 15.91 -17.30
C GLY A 360 -16.10 16.84 -16.39
N VAL A 361 -15.82 16.43 -15.14
CA VAL A 361 -15.01 17.20 -14.18
C VAL A 361 -13.57 17.37 -14.68
N LEU A 362 -12.98 16.34 -15.28
CA LEU A 362 -11.63 16.42 -15.85
C LEU A 362 -11.60 17.34 -17.07
N SER A 363 -12.59 17.28 -17.96
CA SER A 363 -12.71 18.22 -19.09
C SER A 363 -12.85 19.66 -18.60
N LEU A 364 -13.67 19.90 -17.58
CA LEU A 364 -13.78 21.22 -16.95
C LEU A 364 -12.47 21.66 -16.29
N THR A 365 -11.69 20.72 -15.72
CA THR A 365 -10.37 21.00 -15.14
C THR A 365 -9.40 21.50 -16.20
N VAL A 366 -9.38 20.85 -17.37
CA VAL A 366 -8.55 21.30 -18.51
C VAL A 366 -9.00 22.68 -18.99
N THR A 367 -10.30 22.91 -19.15
CA THR A 367 -10.84 24.21 -19.56
C THR A 367 -10.47 25.33 -18.58
N LEU A 368 -10.60 25.10 -17.27
CA LEU A 368 -10.22 26.08 -16.25
C LEU A 368 -8.69 26.28 -16.18
N SER A 369 -7.90 25.28 -16.56
CA SER A 369 -6.43 25.41 -16.64
C SER A 369 -5.99 26.43 -17.70
N LEU A 370 -6.79 26.63 -18.76
CA LEU A 370 -6.51 27.63 -19.81
C LEU A 370 -6.43 29.06 -19.25
N TYR A 371 -7.16 29.33 -18.17
CA TYR A 371 -7.15 30.62 -17.50
C TYR A 371 -5.76 30.97 -16.96
N PHE A 372 -4.96 29.99 -16.55
CA PHE A 372 -3.58 30.21 -16.07
C PHE A 372 -2.57 30.49 -17.19
N VAL A 373 -2.93 30.24 -18.46
CA VAL A 373 -2.03 30.40 -19.61
C VAL A 373 -2.36 31.65 -20.41
N VAL A 374 -3.64 31.94 -20.62
CA VAL A 374 -4.08 33.06 -21.49
C VAL A 374 -3.99 34.43 -20.81
N SER A 375 -3.91 34.44 -19.48
CA SER A 375 -3.95 35.69 -18.72
C SER A 375 -2.59 36.04 -18.13
N ASP A 376 -1.79 36.74 -18.93
CA ASP A 376 -0.44 37.20 -18.56
C ASP A 376 -0.39 38.05 -17.27
N ASN A 377 -1.55 38.56 -16.81
CA ASN A 377 -1.69 39.39 -15.62
C ASN A 377 -2.94 39.07 -14.78
N LEU A 378 -3.26 37.78 -14.57
CA LEU A 378 -4.29 37.48 -13.59
C LEU A 378 -3.81 37.90 -12.20
N ALA A 379 -4.53 38.84 -11.58
CA ALA A 379 -4.30 39.17 -10.18
C ALA A 379 -4.33 37.86 -9.35
N ILE A 380 -3.47 37.77 -8.33
CA ILE A 380 -3.30 36.57 -7.50
C ILE A 380 -4.65 36.01 -7.01
N ARG A 381 -5.62 36.90 -6.73
CA ARG A 381 -6.96 36.55 -6.22
C ARG A 381 -7.80 35.71 -7.21
N PRO A 382 -8.07 36.14 -8.47
CA PRO A 382 -8.71 35.30 -9.47
C PRO A 382 -8.03 33.95 -9.73
N ALA A 383 -6.69 33.92 -9.80
CA ALA A 383 -5.97 32.67 -10.06
C ALA A 383 -6.17 31.67 -8.91
N MET A 384 -6.10 32.15 -7.66
CA MET A 384 -6.39 31.34 -6.49
C MET A 384 -7.85 30.88 -6.43
N ALA A 385 -8.81 31.71 -6.88
CA ALA A 385 -10.22 31.34 -6.94
C ALA A 385 -10.47 30.22 -7.95
N VAL A 386 -9.94 30.32 -9.17
CA VAL A 386 -10.01 29.26 -10.19
C VAL A 386 -9.33 27.99 -9.69
N GLY A 387 -8.15 28.12 -9.06
CA GLY A 387 -7.44 27.00 -8.47
C GLY A 387 -8.23 26.28 -7.38
N LEU A 388 -8.92 27.04 -6.52
CA LEU A 388 -9.79 26.48 -5.47
C LEU A 388 -11.01 25.78 -6.07
N ILE A 389 -11.62 26.32 -7.14
CA ILE A 389 -12.73 25.66 -7.84
C ILE A 389 -12.27 24.31 -8.39
N ILE A 390 -11.12 24.26 -9.06
CA ILE A 390 -10.53 23.02 -9.58
C ILE A 390 -10.29 22.01 -8.46
N LEU A 391 -9.74 22.47 -7.34
CA LEU A 391 -9.47 21.62 -6.18
C LEU A 391 -10.78 21.04 -5.63
N VAL A 392 -11.77 21.89 -5.34
CA VAL A 392 -13.03 21.51 -4.71
C VAL A 392 -13.78 20.50 -5.58
N MET A 393 -13.87 20.73 -6.90
CA MET A 393 -14.62 19.81 -7.75
C MET A 393 -13.96 18.42 -7.87
N ASN A 394 -12.64 18.35 -8.05
CA ASN A 394 -11.93 17.06 -8.15
C ASN A 394 -11.92 16.32 -6.80
N THR A 395 -11.69 17.03 -5.70
CA THR A 395 -11.71 16.43 -4.36
C THR A 395 -13.12 16.00 -3.95
N ALA A 396 -14.16 16.80 -4.21
CA ALA A 396 -15.54 16.42 -3.95
C ALA A 396 -15.95 15.17 -4.73
N LEU A 397 -15.54 15.06 -6.00
CA LEU A 397 -15.80 13.88 -6.80
C LEU A 397 -15.10 12.63 -6.24
N LEU A 398 -13.81 12.74 -5.90
CA LEU A 398 -13.04 11.65 -5.27
C LEU A 398 -13.63 11.23 -3.92
N LEU A 399 -14.05 12.19 -3.09
CA LEU A 399 -14.75 11.93 -1.83
C LEU A 399 -16.10 11.26 -2.08
N GLY A 400 -16.81 11.63 -3.16
CA GLY A 400 -18.02 10.95 -3.61
C GLY A 400 -17.77 9.48 -3.95
N PHE A 401 -16.73 9.17 -4.74
CA PHE A 401 -16.32 7.80 -5.05
C PHE A 401 -15.96 7.02 -3.77
N MET A 402 -15.17 7.63 -2.89
CA MET A 402 -14.80 7.03 -1.60
C MET A 402 -16.03 6.82 -0.71
N GLY A 403 -16.97 7.76 -0.69
CA GLY A 403 -18.24 7.66 0.05
C GLY A 403 -19.12 6.52 -0.46
N LEU A 404 -19.21 6.32 -1.78
CA LEU A 404 -19.93 5.19 -2.37
C LEU A 404 -19.25 3.85 -2.06
N LEU A 405 -17.91 3.79 -2.15
CA LEU A 405 -17.10 2.63 -1.76
C LEU A 405 -17.30 2.27 -0.30
N LEU A 406 -17.22 3.28 0.58
CA LEU A 406 -17.41 3.14 2.01
C LEU A 406 -18.83 2.70 2.31
N ARG A 407 -19.86 3.32 1.72
CA ARG A 407 -21.27 2.94 1.92
C ARG A 407 -21.53 1.49 1.52
N HIS A 408 -21.04 1.07 0.36
CA HIS A 408 -21.18 -0.32 -0.10
C HIS A 408 -20.41 -1.30 0.81
N SER A 409 -19.26 -0.88 1.31
CA SER A 409 -18.47 -1.67 2.24
C SER A 409 -18.89 -1.49 3.70
N TRP A 410 -19.85 -0.59 4.00
CA TRP A 410 -20.08 -0.07 5.35
C TRP A 410 -20.67 -1.14 6.24
N ASP A 411 -21.66 -1.90 5.76
CA ASP A 411 -22.22 -2.98 6.56
C ASP A 411 -21.18 -4.07 6.84
N LYS A 412 -20.32 -4.36 5.85
CA LYS A 412 -19.20 -5.29 6.02
C LYS A 412 -18.15 -4.73 7.00
N LEU A 413 -17.84 -3.45 6.91
CA LEU A 413 -16.83 -2.76 7.72
C LEU A 413 -17.33 -2.54 9.15
N ARG A 414 -18.56 -2.07 9.35
CA ARG A 414 -19.25 -1.96 10.64
C ARG A 414 -19.30 -3.30 11.35
N ASN A 415 -19.70 -4.37 10.65
CA ASN A 415 -19.73 -5.70 11.24
C ASN A 415 -18.31 -6.24 11.54
N ARG A 416 -17.27 -5.78 10.83
CA ARG A 416 -15.86 -6.09 11.16
C ARG A 416 -15.36 -5.28 12.34
N ALA A 417 -15.61 -3.97 12.36
CA ALA A 417 -15.24 -3.05 13.42
C ALA A 417 -15.91 -3.45 14.74
N ALA A 418 -17.20 -3.76 14.74
CA ALA A 418 -17.91 -4.27 15.91
C ALA A 418 -17.32 -5.60 16.42
N ARG A 419 -16.90 -6.50 15.52
CA ARG A 419 -16.22 -7.75 15.92
C ARG A 419 -14.83 -7.52 16.50
N LEU A 420 -14.05 -6.58 15.93
CA LEU A 420 -12.74 -6.21 16.47
C LEU A 420 -12.87 -5.49 17.81
N LEU A 421 -13.84 -4.59 17.95
CA LEU A 421 -14.14 -3.91 19.21
C LEU A 421 -14.52 -4.94 20.28
N ASN A 422 -15.43 -5.87 19.98
CA ASN A 422 -15.81 -6.94 20.90
C ASN A 422 -14.64 -7.87 21.24
N TYR A 423 -13.74 -8.16 20.29
CA TYR A 423 -12.53 -8.93 20.54
C TYR A 423 -11.58 -8.19 21.50
N ILE A 424 -11.32 -6.90 21.25
CA ILE A 424 -10.46 -6.07 22.11
C ILE A 424 -11.07 -5.98 23.52
N VAL A 425 -12.37 -5.68 23.64
CA VAL A 425 -13.08 -5.59 24.92
C VAL A 425 -13.01 -6.93 25.69
N ASN A 426 -13.28 -8.06 25.03
CA ASN A 426 -13.16 -9.37 25.68
C ASN A 426 -11.73 -9.71 26.09
N THR A 427 -10.73 -9.34 25.29
CA THR A 427 -9.32 -9.60 25.61
C THR A 427 -8.87 -8.76 26.81
N MET A 428 -9.31 -7.50 26.88
CA MET A 428 -9.08 -6.62 28.04
C MET A 428 -9.80 -7.13 29.29
N ALA A 429 -11.03 -7.63 29.16
CA ALA A 429 -11.78 -8.21 30.27
C ALA A 429 -11.13 -9.48 30.83
N VAL A 430 -10.66 -10.39 29.96
CA VAL A 430 -9.90 -11.59 30.38
C VAL A 430 -8.59 -11.20 31.05
N GLY A 431 -7.87 -10.21 30.52
CA GLY A 431 -6.67 -9.67 31.14
C GLY A 431 -6.93 -9.13 32.55
N LEU A 432 -8.01 -8.38 32.73
CA LEU A 432 -8.44 -7.86 34.03
C LEU A 432 -8.74 -8.98 35.03
N ILE A 433 -9.48 -10.02 34.61
CA ILE A 433 -9.80 -11.19 35.46
C ILE A 433 -8.52 -11.92 35.90
N ILE A 434 -7.55 -12.11 35.00
CA ILE A 434 -6.26 -12.74 35.34
C ILE A 434 -5.48 -11.92 36.37
N VAL A 435 -5.46 -10.59 36.22
CA VAL A 435 -4.81 -9.69 37.20
C VAL A 435 -5.50 -9.80 38.56
N ILE A 436 -6.83 -9.75 38.60
CA ILE A 436 -7.61 -9.90 39.85
C ILE A 436 -7.36 -11.25 40.52
N MET A 437 -7.33 -12.34 39.75
CA MET A 437 -7.09 -13.68 40.28
C MET A 437 -5.67 -13.81 40.83
N ASN A 438 -4.67 -13.26 40.14
CA ASN A 438 -3.28 -13.27 40.60
C ASN A 438 -3.07 -12.40 41.84
N THR A 439 -3.70 -11.22 41.92
CA THR A 439 -3.63 -10.39 43.13
C THR A 439 -4.33 -11.05 44.30
N ALA A 440 -5.47 -11.69 44.10
CA ALA A 440 -6.16 -12.47 45.14
C ALA A 440 -5.31 -13.65 45.65
N LEU A 441 -4.65 -14.40 44.74
CA LEU A 441 -3.72 -15.48 45.08
C LEU A 441 -2.51 -14.98 45.88
N LEU A 442 -1.92 -13.85 45.47
CA LEU A 442 -0.80 -13.22 46.19
C LEU A 442 -1.21 -12.77 47.59
N LEU A 443 -2.37 -12.13 47.73
CA LEU A 443 -2.91 -11.72 49.03
C LEU A 443 -3.19 -12.94 49.93
N GLY A 444 -3.75 -14.01 49.38
CA GLY A 444 -3.97 -15.26 50.10
C GLY A 444 -2.66 -15.92 50.58
N PHE A 445 -1.65 -15.98 49.71
CA PHE A 445 -0.32 -16.51 50.07
C PHE A 445 0.38 -15.65 51.13
N MET A 446 0.32 -14.32 51.00
CA MET A 446 0.85 -13.39 51.99
C MET A 446 0.12 -13.55 53.34
N GLY A 447 -1.20 -13.73 53.34
CA GLY A 447 -1.99 -14.03 54.53
C GLY A 447 -1.57 -15.34 55.21
N LEU A 448 -1.30 -16.40 54.44
CA LEU A 448 -0.80 -17.67 54.97
C LEU A 448 0.61 -17.55 55.57
N LEU A 449 1.51 -16.82 54.91
CA LEU A 449 2.85 -16.55 55.43
C LEU A 449 2.80 -15.72 56.72
N LEU A 450 1.97 -14.68 56.77
CA LEU A 450 1.75 -13.88 57.96
C LEU A 450 1.20 -14.73 59.10
N ARG A 451 0.24 -15.62 58.83
CA ARG A 451 -0.31 -16.55 59.84
C ARG A 451 0.76 -17.53 60.33
N HIS A 452 1.55 -18.10 59.43
CA HIS A 452 2.64 -19.01 59.80
C HIS A 452 3.72 -18.32 60.65
N HIS A 453 4.13 -17.10 60.28
CA HIS A 453 5.06 -16.30 61.06
C HIS A 453 4.48 -15.88 62.41
N TRP A 454 3.20 -15.52 62.46
CA TRP A 454 2.48 -15.20 63.69
C TRP A 454 2.42 -16.39 64.64
N ASP A 455 2.07 -17.57 64.15
CA ASP A 455 2.05 -18.80 64.96
C ASP A 455 3.46 -19.16 65.46
N LYS A 456 4.50 -18.94 64.64
CA LYS A 456 5.90 -19.16 65.03
C LYS A 456 6.37 -18.16 66.10
N LEU A 457 5.97 -16.88 65.98
CA LEU A 457 6.20 -15.82 66.98
C LEU A 457 5.46 -16.14 68.28
N ARG A 458 4.18 -16.50 68.20
CA ARG A 458 3.35 -16.91 69.35
C ARG A 458 3.97 -18.08 70.10
N ASN A 459 4.45 -19.10 69.38
CA ASN A 459 5.10 -20.27 69.98
C ASN A 459 6.49 -19.95 70.55
N ARG A 460 7.23 -18.97 70.02
CA ARG A 460 8.47 -18.47 70.62
C ARG A 460 8.19 -17.67 71.90
N ALA A 461 7.20 -16.79 71.86
CA ALA A 461 6.75 -16.02 73.02
C ALA A 461 6.29 -16.95 74.15
N ALA A 462 5.48 -17.97 73.85
CA ALA A 462 5.03 -18.96 74.83
C ALA A 462 6.19 -19.74 75.48
N ARG A 463 7.22 -20.11 74.70
CA ARG A 463 8.43 -20.77 75.23
C ARG A 463 9.28 -19.86 76.11
N LEU A 464 9.44 -18.59 75.70
CA LEU A 464 10.12 -17.59 76.52
C LEU A 464 9.36 -17.34 77.83
N LEU A 465 8.04 -17.28 77.77
CA LEU A 465 7.20 -17.12 78.95
C LEU A 465 7.37 -18.30 79.92
N ASN A 466 7.33 -19.54 79.42
CA ASN A 466 7.56 -20.73 80.22
C ASN A 466 8.98 -20.80 80.80
N TYR A 467 9.99 -20.37 80.04
CA TYR A 467 11.38 -20.30 80.53
C TYR A 467 11.53 -19.27 81.66
N ILE A 468 10.93 -18.07 81.51
CA ILE A 468 10.93 -17.04 82.54
C ILE A 468 10.21 -17.56 83.80
N VAL A 469 9.03 -18.15 83.66
CA VAL A 469 8.26 -18.71 84.78
C VAL A 469 9.05 -19.81 85.51
N ASN A 470 9.69 -20.72 84.77
CA ASN A 470 10.50 -21.79 85.37
C ASN A 470 11.77 -21.26 86.02
N THR A 471 12.39 -20.21 85.47
CA THR A 471 13.57 -19.57 86.07
C THR A 471 13.19 -18.89 87.38
N VAL A 472 12.07 -18.16 87.40
CA VAL A 472 11.54 -17.52 88.62
C VAL A 472 11.19 -18.57 89.68
N ARG A 473 10.55 -19.68 89.29
CA ARG A 473 10.25 -20.81 90.20
C ARG A 473 11.52 -21.46 90.75
N GLY A 474 12.54 -21.68 89.90
CA GLY A 474 13.82 -22.24 90.33
C GLY A 474 14.61 -21.31 91.27
N THR A 475 14.53 -19.98 91.09
CA THR A 475 15.08 -19.03 92.08
C THR A 475 14.29 -19.01 93.39
N ALA A 476 12.98 -19.19 93.34
CA ALA A 476 12.15 -19.27 94.54
C ALA A 476 12.43 -20.54 95.36
N GLU A 477 12.59 -21.69 94.72
CA GLU A 477 12.98 -22.96 95.39
C GLU A 477 14.41 -22.90 95.94
N ARG A 478 15.35 -22.24 95.23
CA ARG A 478 16.71 -22.05 95.75
C ARG A 478 16.72 -21.17 97.01
N ASN A 479 15.81 -20.21 97.12
CA ASN A 479 15.64 -19.38 98.31
C ASN A 479 14.92 -20.12 99.46
N SER A 480 14.06 -21.11 99.17
CA SER A 480 13.40 -21.91 100.20
C SER A 480 14.32 -22.97 100.81
N VAL A 481 15.20 -23.59 100.03
CA VAL A 481 16.19 -24.56 100.54
C VAL A 481 17.20 -23.89 101.48
N THR A 482 17.56 -22.62 101.25
CA THR A 482 18.36 -21.84 102.22
C THR A 482 17.59 -21.49 103.50
N SER A 483 16.27 -21.52 103.49
CA SER A 483 15.43 -21.26 104.67
C SER A 483 15.21 -22.52 105.52
N GLU A 484 15.09 -23.71 104.92
CA GLU A 484 14.87 -24.96 105.69
C GLU A 484 16.12 -25.48 106.39
N ALA A 485 17.32 -25.14 105.91
CA ALA A 485 18.57 -25.39 106.65
C ALA A 485 18.68 -24.57 107.95
N SER A 486 17.82 -23.57 108.18
CA SER A 486 17.81 -22.71 109.37
C SER A 486 16.80 -23.11 110.43
N ALA A 487 15.90 -24.07 110.17
CA ALA A 487 14.76 -24.37 111.06
C ALA A 487 14.83 -25.76 111.73
N GLY A 488 15.98 -26.44 111.65
CA GLY A 488 16.23 -27.73 112.30
C GLY A 488 16.76 -27.67 113.74
N ASP A 489 17.00 -26.48 114.29
CA ASP A 489 17.61 -26.30 115.62
C ASP A 489 16.76 -25.37 116.50
N SER A 490 15.79 -25.95 117.23
CA SER A 490 15.22 -25.50 118.53
C SER A 490 13.81 -26.09 118.70
N ALA A 491 13.61 -27.15 119.49
CA ALA A 491 13.54 -27.18 120.97
C ALA A 491 12.13 -26.83 121.50
#